data_AF-A0A2E6BN19-F1
#
_entry.id   AF-A0A2E6BN19-F1
#
_cell.length_a   1.000
_cell.length_b   1.000
_cell.length_c   1.000
_cell.angle_alpha   90.00
_cell.angle_beta   90.00
_cell.angle_gamma   90.00
#
_symmetry.space_group_name_H-M   'P 1'
#
loop_
_entity.id
_entity.type
_entity.pdbx_description
1 polymer ?
#
loop_
_entity_poly.entity_id
_entity_poly.type
_entity_poly.pdbx_seq_one_letter_code
_entity_poly.pdbx_strand_id
1 'polypeptide(L)' 'MTKKIFLTIASFFLTASVYVGCMKSEIKQLDTKLKNSDISVEKKAEISKLRDLVVSNEHSNSELAFESYEKAMSLLN' A
#
# COMPACT_ATOMS: atom_id res chain seq x y z
N MET A 1 40.73 1.77 15.28
CA MET A 1 39.35 2.07 15.72
C MET A 1 38.48 2.78 14.66
N THR A 2 39.06 3.23 13.54
CA THR A 2 38.40 4.07 12.52
C THR A 2 37.67 3.30 11.40
N LYS A 3 38.02 2.03 11.13
CA LYS A 3 37.38 1.24 10.04
C LYS A 3 35.97 0.73 10.36
N LYS A 4 35.59 0.63 11.64
CA LYS A 4 34.28 0.10 12.06
C LYS A 4 33.14 1.13 11.95
N ILE A 5 33.46 2.42 11.99
CA ILE A 5 32.46 3.51 11.96
C ILE A 5 31.87 3.67 10.55
N PHE A 6 32.68 3.50 9.51
CA PHE A 6 32.22 3.59 8.12
C PHE A 6 31.23 2.49 7.72
N LEU A 7 31.39 1.28 8.28
CA LEU A 7 30.52 0.16 7.98
C LEU A 7 29.09 0.39 8.52
N THR A 8 28.99 1.01 9.70
CA THR A 8 27.70 1.30 10.34
C THR A 8 26.89 2.38 9.62
N ILE A 9 27.57 3.38 9.04
CA ILE A 9 26.92 4.45 8.28
C ILE A 9 26.39 3.90 6.94
N ALA A 10 27.13 3.01 6.27
CA ALA A 10 26.70 2.39 5.02
C ALA A 10 25.46 1.49 5.18
N SER A 11 25.33 0.79 6.31
CA SER A 11 24.15 -0.03 6.61
C SER A 11 22.87 0.78 6.89
N PHE A 12 22.99 2.06 7.26
CA PHE A 12 21.83 2.91 7.55
C PHE A 12 21.14 3.43 6.27
N PHE A 13 21.87 3.49 5.15
CA PHE A 13 21.32 3.94 3.86
C PHE A 13 20.70 2.82 3.01
N LEU A 14 20.93 1.54 3.34
CA LEU A 14 20.39 0.40 2.59
C LEU A 14 18.92 0.07 2.94
N THR A 15 18.38 0.59 4.05
CA THR A 15 16.96 0.42 4.41
C THR A 15 16.08 1.57 3.91
N ALA A 16 16.67 2.70 3.51
CA ALA A 16 15.94 3.87 3.03
C ALA A 16 15.41 3.70 1.59
N SER A 17 15.88 2.70 0.83
CA SER A 17 15.42 2.41 -0.53
C SER A 17 14.21 1.49 -0.62
N VAL A 18 13.73 0.93 0.49
CA VAL A 18 12.58 0.01 0.52
C VAL A 18 11.24 0.74 0.72
N TYR A 19 11.28 2.00 1.12
CA TYR A 19 10.10 2.84 1.40
C TYR A 19 9.88 3.92 0.32
N VAL A 20 10.20 3.62 -0.94
CA VAL A 20 9.53 4.32 -2.04
C VAL A 20 8.12 3.74 -2.09
N GLY A 21 7.17 4.49 -1.52
CA GLY A 21 5.76 4.14 -1.37
C GLY A 21 5.15 3.63 -2.67
N CYS A 22 5.12 2.32 -2.83
CA CYS A 22 4.45 1.64 -3.91
C CYS A 22 3.54 0.63 -3.24
N MET A 23 2.27 0.98 -3.16
CA MET A 23 1.23 0.14 -2.55
C MET A 23 0.80 -0.99 -3.50
N LYS A 24 1.72 -1.45 -4.36
CA LYS A 24 1.44 -2.42 -5.41
C LYS A 24 0.99 -3.77 -4.85
N SER A 25 1.53 -4.18 -3.72
CA SER A 25 1.10 -5.40 -3.00
C SER A 25 -0.35 -5.27 -2.52
N GLU A 26 -0.67 -4.14 -1.93
CA GLU A 26 -1.96 -3.78 -1.33
C GLU A 26 -3.03 -3.67 -2.43
N ILE A 27 -2.71 -3.00 -3.54
CA ILE A 27 -3.56 -2.92 -4.73
C ILE A 27 -3.83 -4.33 -5.28
N LYS A 28 -2.78 -5.16 -5.41
CA LYS A 28 -2.93 -6.54 -5.89
C LYS A 28 -3.78 -7.39 -4.94
N GLN A 29 -3.65 -7.18 -3.64
CA GLN A 29 -4.47 -7.85 -2.62
C GLN A 29 -5.93 -7.44 -2.74
N LEU A 30 -6.22 -6.14 -2.88
CA LEU A 30 -7.57 -5.61 -3.11
C LEU A 30 -8.17 -6.19 -4.39
N ASP A 31 -7.44 -6.17 -5.50
CA ASP A 31 -7.89 -6.70 -6.78
C ASP A 31 -8.24 -8.20 -6.69
N THR A 32 -7.43 -8.96 -5.96
CA THR A 32 -7.65 -10.39 -5.74
C THR A 32 -8.90 -10.63 -4.90
N LYS A 33 -9.07 -9.88 -3.80
CA LYS A 33 -10.26 -9.98 -2.95
C LYS A 33 -11.51 -9.59 -3.72
N LEU A 34 -11.54 -8.42 -4.37
CA LEU A 34 -12.66 -7.96 -5.19
C LEU A 34 -13.10 -8.95 -6.28
N LYS A 35 -12.15 -9.67 -6.87
CA LYS A 35 -12.44 -10.70 -7.89
C LYS A 35 -13.08 -11.96 -7.29
N ASN A 36 -12.70 -12.32 -6.07
CA ASN A 36 -13.09 -13.57 -5.42
C ASN A 36 -14.23 -13.41 -4.40
N SER A 37 -14.56 -12.18 -4.01
CA SER A 37 -15.61 -11.87 -3.05
C SER A 37 -17.00 -11.98 -3.68
N ASP A 38 -17.89 -12.73 -3.01
CA ASP A 38 -19.33 -12.72 -3.30
C ASP A 38 -20.00 -11.63 -2.45
N ILE A 39 -19.94 -10.39 -2.95
CA ILE A 39 -20.49 -9.19 -2.31
C ILE A 39 -21.49 -8.51 -3.23
N SER A 40 -22.40 -7.73 -2.64
CA SER A 40 -23.40 -6.98 -3.42
C SER A 40 -22.74 -5.99 -4.40
N VAL A 41 -23.48 -5.65 -5.47
CA VAL A 41 -23.01 -4.73 -6.51
C VAL A 41 -22.67 -3.35 -5.92
N GLU A 42 -23.45 -2.90 -4.94
CA GLU A 42 -23.25 -1.62 -4.25
C GLU A 42 -21.94 -1.62 -3.45
N LYS A 43 -21.69 -2.67 -2.65
CA LYS A 43 -20.43 -2.80 -1.91
C LYS A 43 -19.23 -2.89 -2.85
N LYS A 44 -19.36 -3.65 -3.94
CA LYS A 44 -18.31 -3.77 -4.94
C LYS A 44 -17.96 -2.43 -5.59
N ALA A 45 -18.98 -1.61 -5.88
CA ALA A 45 -18.79 -0.26 -6.42
C ALA A 45 -18.09 0.67 -5.43
N GLU A 46 -18.45 0.61 -4.13
CA GLU A 46 -17.79 1.40 -3.08
C GLU A 46 -16.31 1.01 -2.94
N ILE A 47 -16.02 -0.29 -2.83
CA ILE A 47 -14.65 -0.79 -2.69
C ILE A 47 -13.82 -0.47 -3.95
N SER A 48 -14.42 -0.49 -5.15
CA SER A 48 -13.73 -0.11 -6.39
C SER A 48 -13.31 1.37 -6.37
N LYS A 49 -14.17 2.28 -5.88
CA LYS A 49 -13.81 3.70 -5.72
C LYS A 49 -12.65 3.89 -4.73
N LEU A 50 -12.65 3.15 -3.63
CA LEU A 50 -11.55 3.20 -2.66
C LEU A 50 -10.26 2.68 -3.28
N ARG A 51 -10.31 1.59 -4.03
CA ARG A 51 -9.17 1.05 -4.78
C ARG A 51 -8.60 2.06 -5.78
N ASP A 52 -9.45 2.82 -6.49
CA ASP A 52 -9.01 3.88 -7.39
C ASP A 52 -8.31 5.04 -6.65
N LEU A 53 -8.75 5.35 -5.43
CA LEU A 53 -8.05 6.30 -4.55
C LEU A 53 -6.67 5.77 -4.14
N VAL A 54 -6.53 4.48 -3.82
CA VAL A 54 -5.21 3.88 -3.53
C VAL A 54 -4.27 4.06 -4.73
N VAL A 55 -4.70 3.67 -5.93
CA VAL A 55 -3.84 3.73 -7.14
C VAL A 55 -3.48 5.16 -7.53
N SER A 56 -4.43 6.09 -7.44
CA SER A 56 -4.16 7.49 -7.82
C SER A 56 -3.28 8.23 -6.83
N ASN A 57 -3.17 7.73 -5.58
CA ASN A 57 -2.44 8.40 -4.51
C ASN A 57 -1.18 7.65 -4.04
N GLU A 58 -0.93 6.40 -4.47
CA GLU A 58 0.18 5.59 -3.94
C GLU A 58 1.56 6.26 -4.04
N HIS A 59 1.77 7.13 -5.03
CA HIS A 59 3.02 7.87 -5.23
C HIS A 59 2.95 9.36 -4.89
N SER A 60 1.76 9.91 -4.60
CA SER A 60 1.54 11.35 -4.45
C SER A 60 1.00 11.75 -3.07
N ASN A 61 0.21 10.87 -2.43
CA ASN A 61 -0.34 11.04 -1.09
C ASN A 61 -0.49 9.68 -0.41
N SER A 62 0.60 9.20 0.21
CA SER A 62 0.66 7.87 0.82
C SER A 62 -0.30 7.69 1.99
N GLU A 63 -0.63 8.76 2.71
CA GLU A 63 -1.59 8.72 3.81
C GLU A 63 -3.01 8.44 3.29
N LEU A 64 -3.46 9.22 2.29
CA LEU A 64 -4.77 9.01 1.67
C LEU A 64 -4.87 7.62 0.99
N ALA A 65 -3.78 7.18 0.35
CA ALA A 65 -3.73 5.85 -0.24
C ALA A 65 -3.86 4.75 0.82
N PHE A 66 -3.18 4.90 1.96
CA PHE A 66 -3.26 3.96 3.07
C PHE A 66 -4.64 3.94 3.74
N GLU A 67 -5.21 5.10 4.06
CA GLU A 67 -6.56 5.19 4.65
C GLU A 67 -7.63 4.58 3.73
N SER A 68 -7.52 4.84 2.43
CA SER A 68 -8.43 4.28 1.42
C SER A 68 -8.31 2.75 1.34
N TYR A 69 -7.08 2.23 1.43
CA TYR A 69 -6.83 0.79 1.47
C TYR A 69 -7.43 0.14 2.73
N GLU A 70 -7.17 0.70 3.91
CA GLU A 70 -7.71 0.17 5.18
C GLU A 70 -9.23 0.16 5.17
N LYS A 71 -9.86 1.22 4.65
CA LYS A 71 -11.31 1.28 4.48
C LYS A 71 -11.83 0.24 3.48
N ALA A 72 -11.13 0.03 2.36
CA ALA A 72 -11.51 -0.99 1.39
C ALA A 72 -11.44 -2.40 2.00
N MET A 73 -10.40 -2.66 2.79
CA MET A 73 -10.20 -3.94 3.48
C MET A 73 -11.24 -4.20 4.57
N SER A 74 -11.67 -3.18 5.30
CA SER A 74 -12.72 -3.34 6.33
C SER A 74 -14.09 -3.68 5.73
N LEU A 75 -14.38 -3.23 4.51
CA LEU A 75 -15.63 -3.55 3.79
C LEU A 75 -15.62 -4.95 3.15
N LEU A 76 -14.42 -5.51 2.94
CA LEU A 76 -14.21 -6.86 2.37
C LEU A 76 -14.22 -7.97 3.44
N ASN A 77 -14.12 -7.62 4.72
CA ASN A 77 -14.20 -8.55 5.86
C ASN A 77 -15.62 -8.57 6.43
#